data_AF-A0A3D5UQ59-F1
#
_entry.id   AF-A0A3D5UQ59-F1
#
_cell.length_a   1.000
_cell.length_b   1.000
_cell.length_c   1.000
_cell.angle_alpha   90.00
_cell.angle_beta   90.00
_cell.angle_gamma   90.00
#
_symmetry.space_group_name_H-M   'P 1'
#
loop_
_entity.id
_entity.type
_entity.pdbx_description
1 polymer ?
#
loop_
_entity_poly.entity_id
_entity_poly.type
_entity_poly.pdbx_seq_one_letter_code
_entity_poly.pdbx_strand_id
1 'polypeptide(L)'
;MNETNVKTKQRERQKMFRDVYDNTIPERFPVHDCITLDLAIEYSGKDKIPFVYDYTAEGIEEVLEKSMEISYGDTIKAANRNPAGLLFKQSKVNVMNSKGFVQHPETSGFEAEEYDEFIQNPYDFTLEKVLPRLNPGFDTNSINRSVNFTKYVLAQRSFAAELDTAVDKVVERHGLFKAPKGSSGVQLAPFDFLADFCRGFAKVPLDIRRVPEKVEAACEALVPYLIEKSKYPVKSIEGENKIMTHMATFLRPKDFERFYWPTFYKMVHMIAERGQACYIFCESDWTRYIDYLQELPQGTRLHMEYGDPKKFKDKLGKKMILSGFYPINLLKTGTKQQCIDKAKELVDILAPGGNFEWRFDKSALELADVNLENYHALMQWIVENNRYDNAGEKVSPTRKEDTIEKFSDQYPEFKSKYIISYEEWKQDYPPVNEKADEAMRKAYERYSKMVEPYNDLYCISG
;
A
#
# COMPACT_ATOMS: atom_id res chain seq x y z
N MET A 1 -9.59 15.50 26.76
CA MET A 1 -8.89 14.42 27.50
C MET A 1 -7.61 14.99 28.10
N ASN A 2 -7.20 14.61 29.32
CA ASN A 2 -5.90 15.02 29.87
C ASN A 2 -4.76 14.23 29.19
N GLU A 3 -3.57 14.82 29.03
CA GLU A 3 -2.42 14.28 28.27
C GLU A 3 -2.02 12.86 28.70
N THR A 4 -2.07 12.58 30.01
CA THR A 4 -1.78 11.26 30.59
C THR A 4 -2.73 10.18 30.05
N ASN A 5 -4.00 10.50 29.84
CA ASN A 5 -4.99 9.55 29.30
C ASN A 5 -4.71 9.25 27.81
N VAL A 6 -4.35 10.27 27.03
CA VAL A 6 -4.04 10.12 25.60
C VAL A 6 -2.82 9.20 25.39
N LYS A 7 -1.74 9.43 26.15
CA LYS A 7 -0.54 8.58 26.07
C LYS A 7 -0.80 7.13 26.51
N THR A 8 -1.66 6.92 27.50
CA THR A 8 -2.09 5.57 27.90
C THR A 8 -2.85 4.89 26.77
N LYS A 9 -3.86 5.56 26.19
CA LYS A 9 -4.66 5.06 25.06
C LYS A 9 -3.77 4.71 23.86
N GLN A 10 -2.77 5.53 23.56
CA GLN A 10 -1.83 5.27 22.48
C GLN A 10 -1.01 4.00 22.72
N ARG A 11 -0.51 3.79 23.94
CA ARG A 11 0.25 2.58 24.30
C ARG A 11 -0.62 1.33 24.24
N GLU A 12 -1.86 1.41 24.69
CA GLU A 12 -2.83 0.31 24.61
C GLU A 12 -3.10 -0.08 23.15
N ARG A 13 -3.33 0.89 22.27
CA ARG A 13 -3.49 0.65 20.82
C ARG A 13 -2.22 0.06 20.20
N GLN A 14 -1.04 0.60 20.54
CA GLN A 14 0.24 0.06 20.06
C GLN A 14 0.43 -1.40 20.50
N LYS A 15 0.09 -1.73 21.74
CA LYS A 15 0.15 -3.11 22.24
C LYS A 15 -0.85 -3.99 21.48
N MET A 16 -2.09 -3.54 21.32
CA MET A 16 -3.14 -4.28 20.60
C MET A 16 -2.72 -4.66 19.17
N PHE A 17 -2.18 -3.71 18.38
CA PHE A 17 -1.68 -4.03 17.04
C PHE A 17 -0.48 -4.98 17.08
N ARG A 18 0.47 -4.77 18.00
CA ARG A 18 1.62 -5.69 18.16
C ARG A 18 1.19 -7.10 18.53
N ASP A 19 0.22 -7.24 19.42
CA ASP A 19 -0.29 -8.55 19.82
C ASP A 19 -0.82 -9.30 18.60
N VAL A 20 -1.68 -8.68 17.80
CA VAL A 20 -2.19 -9.27 16.53
C VAL A 20 -1.05 -9.64 15.59
N TYR A 21 -0.08 -8.74 15.40
CA TYR A 21 1.03 -8.95 14.47
C TYR A 21 2.06 -9.99 14.94
N ASP A 22 2.15 -10.22 16.26
CA ASP A 22 3.00 -11.24 16.89
C ASP A 22 2.21 -12.52 17.23
N ASN A 23 1.07 -12.75 16.55
CA ASN A 23 0.30 -13.99 16.67
C ASN A 23 -0.20 -14.24 18.12
N THR A 24 -0.49 -13.15 18.84
CA THR A 24 -1.07 -13.12 20.18
C THR A 24 -2.48 -12.56 20.11
N ILE A 25 -3.43 -13.15 20.84
CA ILE A 25 -4.79 -12.63 20.92
C ILE A 25 -4.75 -11.32 21.73
N PRO A 26 -5.13 -10.17 21.16
CA PRO A 26 -5.15 -8.89 21.87
C PRO A 26 -6.31 -8.82 22.87
N GLU A 27 -6.37 -7.79 23.71
CA GLU A 27 -7.53 -7.54 24.59
C GLU A 27 -8.84 -7.28 23.81
N ARG A 28 -8.71 -6.70 22.62
CA ARG A 28 -9.78 -6.47 21.66
C ARG A 28 -9.20 -6.45 20.25
N PHE A 29 -9.99 -6.76 19.23
CA PHE A 29 -9.49 -6.62 17.85
C PHE A 29 -9.33 -5.14 17.46
N PRO A 30 -8.33 -4.82 16.61
CA PRO A 30 -8.18 -3.49 16.04
C PRO A 30 -9.35 -3.10 15.14
N VAL A 31 -9.69 -1.81 15.15
CA VAL A 31 -10.80 -1.26 14.35
C VAL A 31 -10.26 -0.20 13.40
N HIS A 32 -10.58 -0.31 12.11
CA HIS A 32 -10.29 0.73 11.12
C HIS A 32 -11.59 1.30 10.53
N ASP A 33 -11.64 2.62 10.41
CA ASP A 33 -12.76 3.31 9.76
C ASP A 33 -12.69 3.22 8.23
N CYS A 34 -13.81 3.54 7.57
CA CYS A 34 -13.89 3.74 6.13
C CYS A 34 -13.66 5.20 5.69
N ILE A 35 -13.38 6.11 6.62
CA ILE A 35 -13.23 7.55 6.36
C ILE A 35 -11.90 7.84 5.68
N THR A 36 -11.92 8.32 4.44
CA THR A 36 -10.72 8.75 3.69
C THR A 36 -10.45 10.24 3.89
N LEU A 37 -9.26 10.71 3.48
CA LEU A 37 -8.97 12.14 3.43
C LEU A 37 -9.94 12.88 2.50
N ASP A 38 -10.31 12.28 1.35
CA ASP A 38 -11.27 12.87 0.41
C ASP A 38 -12.64 13.11 1.06
N LEU A 39 -13.18 12.11 1.76
CA LEU A 39 -14.44 12.26 2.50
C LEU A 39 -14.28 13.28 3.64
N ALA A 40 -13.16 13.25 4.37
CA ALA A 40 -12.90 14.21 5.44
C ALA A 40 -12.89 15.66 4.94
N ILE A 41 -12.32 15.92 3.75
CA ILE A 41 -12.33 17.25 3.11
C ILE A 41 -13.78 17.71 2.89
N GLU A 42 -14.61 16.86 2.29
CA GLU A 42 -16.03 17.16 2.08
C GLU A 42 -16.77 17.39 3.41
N TYR A 43 -16.51 16.56 4.42
CA TYR A 43 -17.10 16.68 5.75
C TYR A 43 -16.74 17.98 6.47
N SER A 44 -15.52 18.49 6.26
CA SER A 44 -15.12 19.79 6.80
C SER A 44 -15.75 20.99 6.07
N GLY A 45 -16.45 20.75 4.97
CA GLY A 45 -17.04 21.80 4.14
C GLY A 45 -16.01 22.59 3.31
N LYS A 46 -14.78 22.08 3.16
CA LYS A 46 -13.76 22.70 2.30
C LYS A 46 -14.05 22.34 0.84
N ASP A 47 -13.78 23.28 -0.07
CA ASP A 47 -13.82 22.99 -1.50
C ASP A 47 -12.63 22.10 -1.86
N LYS A 48 -12.95 20.87 -2.30
CA LYS A 48 -11.97 19.82 -2.53
C LYS A 48 -10.92 20.20 -3.56
N ILE A 49 -11.33 20.76 -4.71
CA ILE A 49 -10.41 20.98 -5.82
C ILE A 49 -9.28 21.96 -5.45
N PRO A 50 -9.55 23.20 -4.99
CA PRO A 50 -8.47 24.10 -4.59
C PRO A 50 -7.66 23.52 -3.42
N PHE A 51 -8.31 22.81 -2.49
CA PHE A 51 -7.63 22.24 -1.32
C PHE A 51 -6.58 21.18 -1.69
N VAL A 52 -6.88 20.26 -2.63
CA VAL A 52 -5.93 19.21 -3.03
C VAL A 52 -4.74 19.73 -3.84
N TYR A 53 -4.81 20.96 -4.37
CA TYR A 53 -3.70 21.62 -5.05
C TYR A 53 -2.83 22.46 -4.09
N ASP A 54 -3.36 22.86 -2.93
CA ASP A 54 -2.70 23.73 -1.96
C ASP A 54 -2.70 23.10 -0.56
N TYR A 55 -2.25 21.86 -0.49
CA TYR A 55 -2.13 21.14 0.77
C TYR A 55 -1.10 21.80 1.69
N THR A 56 -1.55 22.20 2.87
CA THR A 56 -0.73 22.67 3.99
C THR A 56 -0.98 21.81 5.23
N ALA A 57 0.01 21.71 6.12
CA ALA A 57 -0.12 20.93 7.34
C ALA A 57 -1.26 21.46 8.22
N GLU A 58 -1.44 22.78 8.30
CA GLU A 58 -2.55 23.40 9.04
C GLU A 58 -3.91 23.05 8.42
N GLY A 59 -4.04 23.18 7.10
CA GLY A 59 -5.28 22.85 6.41
C GLY A 59 -5.65 21.37 6.52
N ILE A 60 -4.67 20.47 6.36
CA ILE A 60 -4.88 19.02 6.52
C ILE A 60 -5.19 18.69 7.98
N GLU A 61 -4.49 19.29 8.95
CA GLU A 61 -4.76 19.10 10.37
C GLU A 61 -6.21 19.49 10.70
N GLU A 62 -6.69 20.64 10.22
CA GLU A 62 -8.08 21.08 10.42
C GLU A 62 -9.09 20.07 9.87
N VAL A 63 -8.86 19.55 8.66
CA VAL A 63 -9.70 18.52 8.03
C VAL A 63 -9.71 17.22 8.85
N LEU A 64 -8.53 16.74 9.23
CA LEU A 64 -8.39 15.49 9.96
C LEU A 64 -8.98 15.62 11.37
N GLU A 65 -8.76 16.73 12.07
CA GLU A 65 -9.39 17.01 13.36
C GLU A 65 -10.92 17.03 13.24
N LYS A 66 -11.46 17.66 12.21
CA LYS A 66 -12.90 17.67 11.97
C LYS A 66 -13.44 16.27 11.73
N SER A 67 -12.70 15.41 11.03
CA SER A 67 -13.08 14.01 10.82
C SER A 67 -13.09 13.17 12.10
N MET A 68 -12.39 13.59 13.15
CA MET A 68 -12.42 12.90 14.46
C MET A 68 -13.77 13.02 15.16
N GLU A 69 -14.65 13.93 14.76
CA GLU A 69 -16.05 13.98 15.24
C GLU A 69 -16.85 12.74 14.84
N ILE A 70 -16.45 12.08 13.75
CA ILE A 70 -17.13 10.88 13.22
C ILE A 70 -16.28 9.61 13.30
N SER A 71 -14.98 9.71 13.57
CA SER A 71 -14.07 8.55 13.54
C SER A 71 -14.14 7.71 14.83
N TYR A 72 -14.12 6.38 14.69
CA TYR A 72 -14.12 5.43 15.82
C TYR A 72 -12.85 4.57 15.88
N GLY A 73 -12.14 4.49 14.76
CA GLY A 73 -11.02 3.61 14.54
C GLY A 73 -9.80 3.91 15.40
N ASP A 74 -8.90 2.94 15.41
CA ASP A 74 -7.63 3.00 16.11
C ASP A 74 -6.52 3.63 15.27
N THR A 75 -6.80 3.92 14.00
CA THR A 75 -5.87 4.52 13.02
C THR A 75 -6.55 5.65 12.27
N ILE A 76 -5.78 6.55 11.68
CA ILE A 76 -6.29 7.54 10.72
C ILE A 76 -5.90 7.16 9.29
N LYS A 77 -6.81 7.36 8.33
CA LYS A 77 -6.54 7.19 6.90
C LYS A 77 -6.39 8.56 6.25
N ALA A 78 -5.15 8.92 5.93
CA ALA A 78 -4.83 10.24 5.41
C ALA A 78 -4.10 10.21 4.06
N ALA A 79 -3.90 9.03 3.48
CA ALA A 79 -3.20 8.94 2.20
C ALA A 79 -4.08 9.50 1.07
N ASN A 80 -3.46 10.33 0.22
CA ASN A 80 -4.08 10.91 -0.96
C ASN A 80 -3.01 11.23 -2.01
N ARG A 81 -3.42 11.30 -3.27
CA ARG A 81 -2.56 11.68 -4.40
C ARG A 81 -2.16 13.16 -4.26
N ASN A 82 -1.10 13.54 -4.96
CA ASN A 82 -0.68 14.95 -5.07
C ASN A 82 -0.95 15.48 -6.49
N PRO A 83 -2.13 16.08 -6.72
CA PRO A 83 -2.48 16.72 -7.98
C PRO A 83 -1.44 17.70 -8.53
N ALA A 84 -0.82 18.51 -7.66
CA ALA A 84 0.18 19.50 -8.09
C ALA A 84 1.39 18.82 -8.75
N GLY A 85 1.85 17.69 -8.19
CA GLY A 85 2.88 16.86 -8.82
C GLY A 85 2.43 16.32 -10.19
N LEU A 86 1.19 15.81 -10.28
CA LEU A 86 0.66 15.23 -11.53
C LEU A 86 0.66 16.24 -12.70
N LEU A 87 0.43 17.54 -12.42
CA LEU A 87 0.47 18.61 -13.42
C LEU A 87 1.84 18.69 -14.11
N PHE A 88 2.93 18.71 -13.33
CA PHE A 88 4.28 18.93 -13.88
C PHE A 88 4.76 17.79 -14.76
N LYS A 89 4.33 16.55 -14.44
CA LYS A 89 4.64 15.39 -15.27
C LYS A 89 3.64 15.19 -16.43
N GLN A 90 2.52 15.91 -16.44
CA GLN A 90 1.42 15.77 -17.41
C GLN A 90 0.93 14.32 -17.48
N SER A 91 0.72 13.72 -16.32
CA SER A 91 0.42 12.31 -16.16
C SER A 91 -0.75 11.84 -17.05
N LYS A 92 -0.54 10.80 -17.85
CA LYS A 92 -1.61 10.09 -18.57
C LYS A 92 -2.22 8.94 -17.77
N VAL A 93 -1.47 8.40 -16.80
CA VAL A 93 -1.84 7.23 -15.97
C VAL A 93 -2.62 7.58 -14.71
N ASN A 94 -2.54 8.83 -14.28
CA ASN A 94 -3.25 9.39 -13.13
C ASN A 94 -3.84 10.71 -13.59
N VAL A 95 -5.16 10.74 -13.78
CA VAL A 95 -5.89 11.91 -14.32
C VAL A 95 -7.00 12.27 -13.37
N MET A 96 -7.02 13.53 -12.91
CA MET A 96 -8.09 14.03 -12.06
C MET A 96 -9.35 14.32 -12.89
N ASN A 97 -10.50 13.85 -12.41
CA ASN A 97 -11.80 14.19 -13.00
C ASN A 97 -12.32 15.56 -12.48
N SER A 98 -13.47 16.00 -13.00
CA SER A 98 -14.09 17.28 -12.61
C SER A 98 -14.57 17.35 -11.15
N LYS A 99 -14.59 16.23 -10.42
CA LYS A 99 -14.93 16.15 -9.00
C LYS A 99 -13.70 16.11 -8.08
N GLY A 100 -12.49 16.21 -8.62
CA GLY A 100 -11.27 16.18 -7.83
C GLY A 100 -10.73 14.78 -7.51
N PHE A 101 -11.29 13.71 -8.09
CA PHE A 101 -10.79 12.34 -7.89
C PHE A 101 -9.79 11.97 -8.99
N VAL A 102 -8.64 11.42 -8.58
CA VAL A 102 -7.66 10.87 -9.51
C VAL A 102 -8.10 9.47 -9.95
N GLN A 103 -8.16 9.27 -11.26
CA GLN A 103 -8.52 8.01 -11.90
C GLN A 103 -7.34 7.45 -12.69
N HIS A 104 -7.36 6.14 -12.90
CA HIS A 104 -6.38 5.41 -13.68
C HIS A 104 -6.99 4.99 -15.03
N PRO A 105 -6.91 5.84 -16.07
CA PRO A 105 -7.39 5.45 -17.40
C PRO A 105 -6.47 4.37 -17.98
N GLU A 106 -7.04 3.53 -18.85
CA GLU A 106 -6.27 2.52 -19.58
C GLU A 106 -5.23 3.20 -20.49
N THR A 107 -3.97 2.87 -20.28
CA THR A 107 -2.84 3.40 -21.04
C THR A 107 -1.79 2.31 -21.26
N SER A 108 -0.92 2.52 -22.26
CA SER A 108 0.14 1.58 -22.62
C SER A 108 1.38 2.38 -22.97
N GLY A 109 2.45 2.22 -22.19
CA GLY A 109 3.77 2.79 -22.45
C GLY A 109 4.75 1.78 -23.09
N PHE A 110 4.31 0.54 -23.27
CA PHE A 110 5.10 -0.62 -23.69
C PHE A 110 4.38 -1.36 -24.82
N GLU A 111 5.06 -1.59 -25.95
CA GLU A 111 4.55 -2.38 -27.08
C GLU A 111 5.10 -3.81 -27.11
N ALA A 112 4.36 -4.75 -27.69
CA ALA A 112 4.66 -6.19 -27.61
C ALA A 112 6.01 -6.58 -28.22
N GLU A 113 6.50 -5.84 -29.21
CA GLU A 113 7.78 -6.09 -29.86
C GLU A 113 8.97 -5.72 -28.94
N GLU A 114 8.74 -4.95 -27.88
CA GLU A 114 9.78 -4.45 -26.98
C GLU A 114 10.04 -5.40 -25.78
N TYR A 115 9.36 -6.55 -25.68
CA TYR A 115 9.51 -7.49 -24.55
C TYR A 115 10.97 -7.92 -24.33
N ASP A 116 11.69 -8.22 -25.41
CA ASP A 116 13.07 -8.73 -25.29
C ASP A 116 14.02 -7.65 -24.74
N GLU A 117 13.73 -6.38 -24.99
CA GLU A 117 14.48 -5.25 -24.43
C GLU A 117 14.08 -5.00 -22.98
N PHE A 118 12.77 -5.02 -22.69
CA PHE A 118 12.25 -4.87 -21.32
C PHE A 118 12.81 -5.93 -20.37
N ILE A 119 12.85 -7.20 -20.79
CA ILE A 119 13.34 -8.32 -19.97
C ILE A 119 14.79 -8.15 -19.55
N GLN A 120 15.63 -7.48 -20.35
CA GLN A 120 17.05 -7.29 -20.03
C GLN A 120 17.25 -6.40 -18.81
N ASN A 121 16.49 -5.30 -18.71
CA ASN A 121 16.48 -4.44 -17.54
C ASN A 121 15.15 -3.66 -17.46
N PRO A 122 14.15 -4.19 -16.74
CA PRO A 122 12.84 -3.55 -16.66
C PRO A 122 12.87 -2.14 -16.10
N TYR A 123 13.76 -1.87 -15.15
CA TYR A 123 13.87 -0.56 -14.52
C TYR A 123 14.42 0.48 -15.51
N ASP A 124 15.55 0.19 -16.16
CA ASP A 124 16.15 1.09 -17.16
C ASP A 124 15.18 1.34 -18.32
N PHE A 125 14.55 0.28 -18.85
CA PHE A 125 13.53 0.41 -19.89
C PHE A 125 12.37 1.29 -19.45
N THR A 126 11.92 1.14 -18.20
CA THR A 126 10.82 1.94 -17.66
C THR A 126 11.21 3.40 -17.57
N LEU A 127 12.43 3.73 -17.13
CA LEU A 127 12.90 5.12 -17.08
C LEU A 127 13.06 5.75 -18.47
N GLU A 128 13.56 4.98 -19.43
CA GLU A 128 13.90 5.47 -20.77
C GLU A 128 12.69 5.62 -21.68
N LYS A 129 11.73 4.68 -21.59
CA LYS A 129 10.64 4.55 -22.56
C LYS A 129 9.28 4.71 -21.92
N VAL A 130 8.96 3.92 -20.91
CA VAL A 130 7.61 3.89 -20.33
C VAL A 130 7.29 5.22 -19.64
N LEU A 131 8.18 5.71 -18.78
CA LEU A 131 7.99 6.94 -18.00
C LEU A 131 7.73 8.15 -18.91
N PRO A 132 8.57 8.47 -19.93
CA PRO A 132 8.33 9.63 -20.79
C PRO A 132 7.06 9.49 -21.64
N ARG A 133 6.76 8.29 -22.18
CA ARG A 133 5.55 8.05 -22.99
C ARG A 133 4.25 8.32 -22.21
N LEU A 134 4.23 7.91 -20.94
CA LEU A 134 3.10 8.06 -20.03
C LEU A 134 3.05 9.42 -19.31
N ASN A 135 4.13 10.20 -19.38
CA ASN A 135 4.26 11.50 -18.72
C ASN A 135 4.94 12.49 -19.69
N PRO A 136 4.22 13.08 -20.65
CA PRO A 136 4.80 14.01 -21.64
C PRO A 136 5.53 15.21 -21.06
N GLY A 137 5.30 15.57 -19.79
CA GLY A 137 6.10 16.58 -19.11
C GLY A 137 7.58 16.20 -19.00
N PHE A 138 7.91 14.90 -19.08
CA PHE A 138 9.26 14.36 -19.10
C PHE A 138 9.76 14.01 -20.51
N ASP A 139 8.87 13.92 -21.50
CA ASP A 139 9.24 13.71 -22.91
C ASP A 139 9.49 15.06 -23.61
N THR A 140 10.52 15.78 -23.14
CA THR A 140 10.90 17.10 -23.66
C THR A 140 12.43 17.23 -23.77
N ASN A 141 12.92 18.37 -24.27
CA ASN A 141 14.36 18.64 -24.26
C ASN A 141 14.93 18.59 -22.83
N SER A 142 16.24 18.36 -22.71
CA SER A 142 16.91 18.12 -21.43
C SER A 142 16.65 19.20 -20.38
N ILE A 143 16.62 20.47 -20.78
CA ILE A 143 16.38 21.59 -19.86
C ILE A 143 14.96 21.57 -19.32
N ASN A 144 13.96 21.47 -20.21
CA ASN A 144 12.56 21.44 -19.80
C ASN A 144 12.24 20.20 -18.96
N ARG A 145 12.79 19.04 -19.34
CA ARG A 145 12.65 17.79 -18.57
C ARG A 145 13.20 17.95 -17.16
N SER A 146 14.41 18.49 -17.00
CA SER A 146 15.02 18.71 -15.68
C SER A 146 14.23 19.68 -14.83
N VAL A 147 13.71 20.77 -15.42
CA VAL A 147 12.87 21.75 -14.70
C VAL A 147 11.54 21.14 -14.29
N ASN A 148 10.84 20.43 -15.18
CA ASN A 148 9.57 19.77 -14.87
C ASN A 148 9.74 18.68 -13.81
N PHE A 149 10.80 17.87 -13.93
CA PHE A 149 11.16 16.86 -12.95
C PHE A 149 11.45 17.48 -11.58
N THR A 150 12.21 18.59 -11.54
CA THR A 150 12.49 19.31 -10.29
C THR A 150 11.21 19.82 -9.63
N LYS A 151 10.31 20.46 -10.40
CA LYS A 151 9.00 20.91 -9.90
C LYS A 151 8.18 19.74 -9.36
N TYR A 152 8.15 18.63 -10.08
CA TYR A 152 7.49 17.40 -9.64
C TYR A 152 8.04 16.90 -8.29
N VAL A 153 9.36 16.71 -8.18
CA VAL A 153 10.00 16.23 -6.94
C VAL A 153 9.75 17.18 -5.78
N LEU A 154 9.86 18.50 -5.99
CA LEU A 154 9.58 19.49 -4.95
C LEU A 154 8.11 19.43 -4.50
N ALA A 155 7.16 19.33 -5.44
CA ALA A 155 5.75 19.19 -5.12
C ALA A 155 5.47 17.92 -4.31
N GLN A 156 6.04 16.77 -4.70
CA GLN A 156 5.91 15.50 -3.98
C GLN A 156 6.44 15.58 -2.55
N ARG A 157 7.65 16.15 -2.39
CA ARG A 157 8.29 16.28 -1.07
C ARG A 157 7.55 17.25 -0.17
N SER A 158 7.09 18.37 -0.71
CA SER A 158 6.28 19.32 0.03
C SER A 158 4.99 18.65 0.52
N PHE A 159 4.23 18.04 -0.40
CA PHE A 159 3.00 17.32 -0.05
C PHE A 159 3.21 16.26 1.04
N ALA A 160 4.22 15.39 0.87
CA ALA A 160 4.51 14.34 1.85
C ALA A 160 4.88 14.91 3.23
N ALA A 161 5.65 16.01 3.27
CA ALA A 161 6.05 16.65 4.54
C ALA A 161 4.86 17.33 5.25
N GLU A 162 4.02 18.05 4.49
CA GLU A 162 2.82 18.70 5.02
C GLU A 162 1.83 17.66 5.58
N LEU A 163 1.60 16.58 4.81
CA LEU A 163 0.73 15.48 5.22
C LEU A 163 1.27 14.75 6.45
N ASP A 164 2.56 14.38 6.47
CA ASP A 164 3.18 13.72 7.62
C ASP A 164 3.04 14.57 8.89
N THR A 165 3.31 15.86 8.79
CA THR A 165 3.23 16.81 9.90
C THR A 165 1.82 16.88 10.47
N ALA A 166 0.80 17.01 9.62
CA ALA A 166 -0.59 17.05 10.03
C ALA A 166 -1.02 15.73 10.71
N VAL A 167 -0.70 14.59 10.07
CA VAL A 167 -1.04 13.26 10.60
C VAL A 167 -0.38 13.01 11.95
N ASP A 168 0.90 13.34 12.12
CA ASP A 168 1.61 13.15 13.38
C ASP A 168 0.94 13.90 14.55
N LYS A 169 0.53 15.15 14.32
CA LYS A 169 -0.17 15.95 15.34
C LYS A 169 -1.51 15.33 15.74
N VAL A 170 -2.33 14.92 14.77
CA VAL A 170 -3.65 14.33 15.04
C VAL A 170 -3.50 12.96 15.73
N VAL A 171 -2.55 12.15 15.28
CA VAL A 171 -2.22 10.85 15.90
C VAL A 171 -1.82 11.03 17.36
N GLU A 172 -0.95 11.99 17.67
CA GLU A 172 -0.53 12.28 19.03
C GLU A 172 -1.69 12.79 19.89
N ARG A 173 -2.49 13.74 19.38
CA ARG A 173 -3.60 14.37 20.11
C ARG A 173 -4.72 13.40 20.47
N HIS A 174 -4.98 12.41 19.61
CA HIS A 174 -6.05 11.42 19.79
C HIS A 174 -5.55 10.04 20.24
N GLY A 175 -4.24 9.89 20.44
CA GLY A 175 -3.58 8.66 20.89
C GLY A 175 -3.83 7.50 19.93
N LEU A 176 -3.77 7.73 18.62
CA LEU A 176 -4.01 6.72 17.59
C LEU A 176 -2.76 5.86 17.35
N PHE A 177 -2.96 4.67 16.78
CA PHE A 177 -1.86 3.85 16.29
C PHE A 177 -1.30 4.42 14.99
N LYS A 178 0.03 4.44 14.89
CA LYS A 178 0.77 4.69 13.65
C LYS A 178 1.99 3.78 13.64
N ALA A 179 2.22 3.10 12.53
CA ALA A 179 3.44 2.33 12.34
C ALA A 179 4.68 3.25 12.35
N PRO A 180 5.86 2.75 12.74
CA PRO A 180 7.09 3.55 12.73
C PRO A 180 7.35 4.18 11.36
N LYS A 181 7.75 5.45 11.34
CA LYS A 181 8.05 6.17 10.10
C LYS A 181 9.11 5.42 9.29
N GLY A 182 8.85 5.23 8.00
CA GLY A 182 9.76 4.52 7.10
C GLY A 182 9.78 3.02 7.31
N SER A 183 8.71 2.42 7.86
CA SER A 183 8.53 0.96 7.92
C SER A 183 7.45 0.42 7.01
N SER A 184 6.80 1.29 6.22
CA SER A 184 5.74 0.90 5.30
C SER A 184 5.85 1.58 3.93
N GLY A 185 5.30 0.93 2.92
CA GLY A 185 5.13 1.47 1.58
C GLY A 185 4.22 0.60 0.71
N VAL A 186 4.06 0.98 -0.55
CA VAL A 186 3.16 0.32 -1.51
C VAL A 186 3.95 -0.28 -2.67
N GLN A 187 3.57 -1.48 -3.08
CA GLN A 187 4.07 -2.16 -4.26
C GLN A 187 2.96 -2.97 -4.93
N LEU A 188 3.28 -3.60 -6.05
CA LEU A 188 2.38 -4.46 -6.81
C LEU A 188 3.03 -5.82 -7.02
N ALA A 189 2.23 -6.84 -7.32
CA ALA A 189 2.78 -8.08 -7.86
C ALA A 189 3.45 -7.81 -9.23
N PRO A 190 4.44 -8.61 -9.65
CA PRO A 190 5.13 -8.39 -10.92
C PRO A 190 4.19 -8.34 -12.14
N PHE A 191 3.18 -9.20 -12.17
CA PHE A 191 2.18 -9.21 -13.24
C PHE A 191 1.28 -7.96 -13.22
N ASP A 192 0.89 -7.48 -12.03
CA ASP A 192 0.13 -6.23 -11.88
C ASP A 192 0.96 -5.03 -12.32
N PHE A 193 2.25 -4.97 -11.95
CA PHE A 193 3.16 -3.92 -12.40
C PHE A 193 3.25 -3.87 -13.92
N LEU A 194 3.40 -5.04 -14.56
CA LEU A 194 3.42 -5.15 -16.01
C LEU A 194 2.10 -4.63 -16.63
N ALA A 195 0.95 -4.96 -16.04
CA ALA A 195 -0.36 -4.54 -16.53
C ALA A 195 -0.62 -3.05 -16.32
N ASP A 196 -0.51 -2.54 -15.09
CA ASP A 196 -0.92 -1.18 -14.76
C ASP A 196 0.00 -0.11 -15.33
N PHE A 197 1.30 -0.43 -15.40
CA PHE A 197 2.32 0.60 -15.56
C PHE A 197 3.12 0.51 -16.84
N CYS A 198 3.10 -0.64 -17.50
CA CYS A 198 3.83 -0.80 -18.74
C CYS A 198 2.86 -1.05 -19.89
N ARG A 199 2.21 -2.22 -19.88
CA ARG A 199 1.62 -2.84 -21.06
C ARG A 199 0.12 -2.56 -21.21
N GLY A 200 -0.58 -2.21 -20.12
CA GLY A 200 -2.00 -1.91 -20.09
C GLY A 200 -2.87 -3.14 -19.78
N PHE A 201 -3.96 -2.90 -19.06
CA PHE A 201 -4.91 -3.90 -18.59
C PHE A 201 -5.58 -4.66 -19.75
N ALA A 202 -5.85 -3.97 -20.86
CA ALA A 202 -6.51 -4.56 -22.02
C ALA A 202 -5.56 -5.38 -22.89
N LYS A 203 -4.27 -5.03 -22.90
CA LYS A 203 -3.31 -5.62 -23.84
C LYS A 203 -2.55 -6.82 -23.23
N VAL A 204 -2.23 -6.83 -21.93
CA VAL A 204 -1.55 -7.99 -21.28
C VAL A 204 -2.30 -9.32 -21.47
N PRO A 205 -3.65 -9.40 -21.38
CA PRO A 205 -4.39 -10.64 -21.63
C PRO A 205 -4.28 -11.16 -23.07
N LEU A 206 -3.90 -10.33 -24.04
CA LEU A 206 -3.61 -10.78 -25.40
C LEU A 206 -2.22 -11.42 -25.48
N ASP A 207 -1.26 -10.89 -24.72
CA ASP A 207 0.13 -11.34 -24.73
C ASP A 207 0.29 -12.71 -24.07
N ILE A 208 -0.48 -13.00 -23.01
CA ILE A 208 -0.51 -14.36 -22.42
C ILE A 208 -0.96 -15.44 -23.43
N ARG A 209 -1.56 -15.04 -24.56
CA ARG A 209 -1.94 -15.96 -25.65
C ARG A 209 -0.95 -15.97 -26.80
N ARG A 210 -0.32 -14.83 -27.09
CA ARG A 210 0.51 -14.62 -28.29
C ARG A 210 2.00 -14.84 -28.03
N VAL A 211 2.48 -14.41 -26.86
CA VAL A 211 3.89 -14.44 -26.45
C VAL A 211 4.03 -14.84 -24.97
N PRO A 212 3.39 -15.93 -24.51
CA PRO A 212 3.30 -16.25 -23.09
C PRO A 212 4.66 -16.40 -22.40
N GLU A 213 5.64 -16.97 -23.08
CA GLU A 213 7.00 -17.16 -22.53
C GLU A 213 7.67 -15.80 -22.23
N LYS A 214 7.38 -14.78 -23.04
CA LYS A 214 7.89 -13.41 -22.81
C LYS A 214 7.20 -12.73 -21.63
N VAL A 215 5.91 -13.01 -21.41
CA VAL A 215 5.18 -12.50 -20.25
C VAL A 215 5.74 -13.09 -18.96
N GLU A 216 6.01 -14.40 -18.94
CA GLU A 216 6.66 -15.08 -17.80
C GLU A 216 8.05 -14.50 -17.53
N ALA A 217 8.89 -14.40 -18.56
CA ALA A 217 10.22 -13.84 -18.44
C ALA A 217 10.21 -12.37 -17.97
N ALA A 218 9.24 -11.58 -18.42
CA ALA A 218 9.06 -10.20 -17.96
C ALA A 218 8.68 -10.12 -16.47
N CYS A 219 7.81 -11.02 -16.00
CA CYS A 219 7.46 -11.09 -14.58
C CYS A 219 8.65 -11.49 -13.71
N GLU A 220 9.44 -12.49 -14.13
CA GLU A 220 10.66 -12.90 -13.43
C GLU A 220 11.72 -11.78 -13.42
N ALA A 221 11.91 -11.07 -14.55
CA ALA A 221 12.86 -9.96 -14.65
C ALA A 221 12.48 -8.75 -13.76
N LEU A 222 11.19 -8.57 -13.47
CA LEU A 222 10.71 -7.49 -12.59
C LEU A 222 11.01 -7.74 -11.11
N VAL A 223 11.19 -8.99 -10.68
CA VAL A 223 11.32 -9.35 -9.27
C VAL A 223 12.48 -8.63 -8.55
N PRO A 224 13.72 -8.60 -9.08
CA PRO A 224 14.82 -7.90 -8.41
C PRO A 224 14.52 -6.42 -8.11
N TYR A 225 13.93 -5.72 -9.07
CA TYR A 225 13.55 -4.32 -8.90
C TYR A 225 12.45 -4.14 -7.86
N LEU A 226 11.40 -4.97 -7.89
CA LEU A 226 10.30 -4.88 -6.92
C LEU A 226 10.75 -5.24 -5.50
N ILE A 227 11.67 -6.19 -5.36
CA ILE A 227 12.30 -6.48 -4.07
C ILE A 227 13.15 -5.30 -3.59
N GLU A 228 13.92 -4.64 -4.45
CA GLU A 228 14.64 -3.42 -4.07
C GLU A 228 13.67 -2.33 -3.59
N LYS A 229 12.60 -2.08 -4.35
CA LYS A 229 11.55 -1.10 -4.02
C LYS A 229 10.84 -1.40 -2.70
N SER A 230 10.78 -2.67 -2.29
CA SER A 230 10.18 -3.11 -1.03
C SER A 230 11.12 -3.02 0.19
N LYS A 231 12.31 -2.40 0.04
CA LYS A 231 13.23 -2.12 1.15
C LYS A 231 12.87 -0.77 1.79
N TYR A 232 12.66 -0.79 3.09
CA TYR A 232 12.38 0.41 3.88
C TYR A 232 13.47 0.64 4.92
N PRO A 233 13.73 1.91 5.32
CA PRO A 233 14.81 2.23 6.26
C PRO A 233 14.59 1.68 7.66
N VAL A 234 13.35 1.40 8.06
CA VAL A 234 13.00 0.85 9.38
C VAL A 234 12.32 -0.50 9.20
N LYS A 235 12.87 -1.54 9.83
CA LYS A 235 12.22 -2.85 9.93
C LYS A 235 11.37 -2.89 11.20
N SER A 236 10.09 -3.17 11.06
CA SER A 236 9.18 -3.34 12.19
C SER A 236 8.06 -4.30 11.85
N ILE A 237 7.66 -5.14 12.82
CA ILE A 237 6.45 -5.96 12.71
C ILE A 237 5.18 -5.13 12.60
N GLU A 238 5.22 -3.85 12.99
CA GLU A 238 4.10 -2.91 12.88
C GLU A 238 4.01 -2.29 11.48
N GLY A 239 5.12 -2.25 10.76
CA GLY A 239 5.19 -1.80 9.38
C GLY A 239 4.71 -2.85 8.39
N GLU A 240 4.67 -2.51 7.10
CA GLU A 240 4.19 -3.42 6.05
C GLU A 240 4.61 -3.01 4.64
N ASN A 241 4.81 -4.03 3.82
CA ASN A 241 4.73 -3.91 2.38
C ASN A 241 3.27 -4.09 1.96
N LYS A 242 2.60 -3.00 1.58
CA LYS A 242 1.24 -3.05 1.04
C LYS A 242 1.27 -3.47 -0.42
N ILE A 243 0.56 -4.53 -0.75
CA ILE A 243 0.43 -5.06 -2.10
C ILE A 243 -1.03 -4.92 -2.53
N MET A 244 -1.26 -4.13 -3.57
CA MET A 244 -2.55 -4.06 -4.23
C MET A 244 -2.56 -5.10 -5.35
N THR A 245 -3.62 -5.88 -5.46
CA THR A 245 -3.73 -6.94 -6.48
C THR A 245 -4.81 -6.57 -7.46
N HIS A 246 -4.50 -6.40 -8.75
CA HIS A 246 -5.47 -5.88 -9.72
C HIS A 246 -5.86 -6.90 -10.78
N MET A 247 -4.95 -7.80 -11.18
CA MET A 247 -5.14 -8.72 -12.31
C MET A 247 -5.56 -10.13 -11.89
N ALA A 248 -5.26 -10.57 -10.67
CA ALA A 248 -5.37 -11.98 -10.27
C ALA A 248 -6.76 -12.59 -10.53
N THR A 249 -7.82 -11.84 -10.22
CA THR A 249 -9.22 -12.29 -10.35
C THR A 249 -9.78 -12.15 -11.76
N PHE A 250 -9.08 -11.46 -12.66
CA PHE A 250 -9.37 -11.44 -14.10
C PHE A 250 -8.77 -12.64 -14.84
N LEU A 251 -7.75 -13.28 -14.27
CA LEU A 251 -7.12 -14.47 -14.84
C LEU A 251 -7.95 -15.73 -14.56
N ARG A 252 -7.96 -16.66 -15.53
CA ARG A 252 -8.45 -18.04 -15.27
C ARG A 252 -7.48 -18.73 -14.31
N PRO A 253 -7.91 -19.73 -13.52
CA PRO A 253 -7.04 -20.41 -12.56
C PRO A 253 -5.69 -20.88 -13.13
N LYS A 254 -5.69 -21.49 -14.31
CA LYS A 254 -4.46 -21.92 -14.99
C LYS A 254 -3.53 -20.78 -15.44
N ASP A 255 -4.10 -19.61 -15.75
CA ASP A 255 -3.30 -18.44 -16.15
C ASP A 255 -2.75 -17.75 -14.88
N PHE A 256 -3.52 -17.73 -13.79
CA PHE A 256 -3.04 -17.27 -12.49
C PHE A 256 -1.86 -18.11 -12.00
N GLU A 257 -2.02 -19.44 -11.99
CA GLU A 257 -0.98 -20.40 -11.57
C GLU A 257 0.30 -20.25 -12.40
N ARG A 258 0.17 -19.95 -13.70
CA ARG A 258 1.30 -19.80 -14.61
C ARG A 258 1.97 -18.43 -14.54
N PHE A 259 1.21 -17.35 -14.66
CA PHE A 259 1.76 -16.01 -14.90
C PHE A 259 1.82 -15.12 -13.65
N TYR A 260 0.95 -15.35 -12.67
CA TYR A 260 0.79 -14.45 -11.53
C TYR A 260 1.40 -15.04 -10.25
N TRP A 261 0.97 -16.24 -9.87
CA TRP A 261 1.32 -16.85 -8.60
C TRP A 261 2.83 -17.04 -8.38
N PRO A 262 3.61 -17.58 -9.34
CA PRO A 262 4.99 -17.98 -9.06
C PRO A 262 5.86 -16.82 -8.58
N THR A 263 5.78 -15.67 -9.26
CA THR A 263 6.59 -14.50 -8.91
C THR A 263 6.00 -13.73 -7.73
N PHE A 264 4.66 -13.67 -7.59
CA PHE A 264 4.00 -13.08 -6.43
C PHE A 264 4.33 -13.82 -5.13
N TYR A 265 4.25 -15.15 -5.16
CA TYR A 265 4.61 -16.04 -4.06
C TYR A 265 6.05 -15.84 -3.60
N LYS A 266 7.01 -15.94 -4.53
CA LYS A 266 8.44 -15.70 -4.24
C LYS A 266 8.65 -14.31 -3.63
N MET A 267 8.00 -13.28 -4.18
CA MET A 267 8.12 -11.90 -3.71
C MET A 267 7.67 -11.75 -2.24
N VAL A 268 6.51 -12.29 -1.87
CA VAL A 268 6.00 -12.23 -0.49
C VAL A 268 6.97 -12.92 0.48
N HIS A 269 7.51 -14.07 0.11
CA HIS A 269 8.50 -14.80 0.90
C HIS A 269 9.82 -14.04 1.08
N MET A 270 10.38 -13.46 0.00
CA MET A 270 11.59 -12.61 0.08
C MET A 270 11.36 -11.32 0.89
N ILE A 271 10.12 -10.81 0.94
CA ILE A 271 9.76 -9.71 1.85
C ILE A 271 9.79 -10.18 3.30
N ALA A 272 9.17 -11.33 3.59
CA ALA A 272 9.13 -11.89 4.92
C ALA A 272 10.52 -12.27 5.44
N GLU A 273 11.38 -12.86 4.59
CA GLU A 273 12.77 -13.22 4.91
C GLU A 273 13.58 -12.03 5.46
N ARG A 274 13.29 -10.81 4.99
CA ARG A 274 13.97 -9.60 5.44
C ARG A 274 13.42 -9.03 6.76
N GLY A 275 12.40 -9.65 7.33
CA GLY A 275 11.76 -9.26 8.59
C GLY A 275 10.61 -8.26 8.45
N GLN A 276 10.08 -8.05 7.24
CA GLN A 276 8.95 -7.15 7.00
C GLN A 276 7.66 -7.94 6.71
N ALA A 277 6.52 -7.49 7.23
CA ALA A 277 5.23 -8.11 6.91
C ALA A 277 4.71 -7.68 5.53
N CYS A 278 3.86 -8.50 4.92
CA CYS A 278 3.04 -8.11 3.77
C CYS A 278 1.61 -7.85 4.22
N TYR A 279 1.05 -6.76 3.72
CA TYR A 279 -0.38 -6.50 3.70
C TYR A 279 -0.84 -6.64 2.25
N ILE A 280 -1.81 -7.49 1.99
CA ILE A 280 -2.28 -7.78 0.64
C ILE A 280 -3.76 -7.40 0.58
N PHE A 281 -4.09 -6.44 -0.28
CA PHE A 281 -5.47 -6.18 -0.64
C PHE A 281 -5.87 -7.12 -1.77
N CYS A 282 -6.70 -8.10 -1.42
CA CYS A 282 -7.24 -9.10 -2.32
C CYS A 282 -8.48 -8.51 -3.02
N GLU A 283 -8.28 -7.88 -4.17
CA GLU A 283 -9.37 -7.23 -4.93
C GLU A 283 -10.25 -8.25 -5.64
N SER A 284 -11.54 -7.96 -5.64
CA SER A 284 -12.61 -8.86 -6.04
C SER A 284 -12.65 -10.14 -5.17
N ASP A 285 -13.25 -11.22 -5.68
CA ASP A 285 -13.43 -12.48 -4.96
C ASP A 285 -12.25 -13.44 -5.17
N TRP A 286 -11.46 -13.63 -4.11
CA TRP A 286 -10.32 -14.54 -4.06
C TRP A 286 -10.65 -15.95 -3.54
N THR A 287 -11.93 -16.29 -3.35
CA THR A 287 -12.36 -17.59 -2.78
C THR A 287 -11.77 -18.78 -3.55
N ARG A 288 -11.60 -18.66 -4.87
CA ARG A 288 -11.01 -19.71 -5.71
C ARG A 288 -9.50 -19.89 -5.56
N TYR A 289 -8.83 -18.99 -4.84
CA TYR A 289 -7.38 -18.98 -4.61
C TYR A 289 -7.00 -19.12 -3.14
N ILE A 290 -7.93 -19.50 -2.25
CA ILE A 290 -7.66 -19.64 -0.81
C ILE A 290 -6.50 -20.61 -0.55
N ASP A 291 -6.39 -21.70 -1.32
CA ASP A 291 -5.31 -22.68 -1.16
C ASP A 291 -3.93 -22.07 -1.43
N TYR A 292 -3.80 -21.23 -2.45
CA TYR A 292 -2.58 -20.47 -2.72
C TYR A 292 -2.27 -19.50 -1.58
N LEU A 293 -3.27 -18.74 -1.10
CA LEU A 293 -3.07 -17.82 0.02
C LEU A 293 -2.56 -18.54 1.27
N GLN A 294 -2.93 -19.81 1.50
CA GLN A 294 -2.44 -20.61 2.63
C GLN A 294 -0.92 -20.86 2.58
N GLU A 295 -0.30 -20.84 1.40
CA GLU A 295 1.13 -21.09 1.20
C GLU A 295 2.00 -19.90 1.62
N LEU A 296 1.42 -18.69 1.78
CA LEU A 296 2.15 -17.50 2.18
C LEU A 296 2.69 -17.59 3.63
N PRO A 297 3.66 -16.75 4.03
CA PRO A 297 4.18 -16.73 5.40
C PRO A 297 3.11 -16.44 6.46
N GLN A 298 3.27 -17.02 7.66
CA GLN A 298 2.43 -16.73 8.81
C GLN A 298 2.46 -15.23 9.18
N GLY A 299 1.30 -14.70 9.57
CA GLY A 299 1.11 -13.30 9.89
C GLY A 299 1.02 -12.39 8.67
N THR A 300 0.93 -12.94 7.45
CA THR A 300 0.51 -12.17 6.27
C THR A 300 -0.89 -11.59 6.52
N ARG A 301 -1.04 -10.29 6.26
CA ARG A 301 -2.28 -9.57 6.49
C ARG A 301 -3.07 -9.56 5.19
N LEU A 302 -4.27 -10.13 5.22
CA LEU A 302 -5.16 -10.21 4.08
C LEU A 302 -6.34 -9.27 4.31
N HIS A 303 -6.51 -8.33 3.39
CA HIS A 303 -7.67 -7.48 3.31
C HIS A 303 -8.55 -7.90 2.15
N MET A 304 -9.75 -8.37 2.47
CA MET A 304 -10.63 -9.02 1.51
C MET A 304 -11.71 -8.06 1.05
N GLU A 305 -11.79 -7.82 -0.25
CA GLU A 305 -12.92 -7.09 -0.82
C GLU A 305 -14.18 -7.96 -0.75
N TYR A 306 -14.15 -9.13 -1.40
CA TYR A 306 -15.26 -10.08 -1.44
C TYR A 306 -14.81 -11.51 -1.12
N GLY A 307 -15.80 -12.37 -0.83
CA GLY A 307 -15.62 -13.80 -0.61
C GLY A 307 -16.47 -14.35 0.53
N ASP A 308 -16.36 -15.65 0.77
CA ASP A 308 -17.04 -16.34 1.87
C ASP A 308 -16.18 -16.28 3.16
N PRO A 309 -16.50 -15.40 4.13
CA PRO A 309 -15.66 -15.19 5.31
C PRO A 309 -15.45 -16.46 6.14
N LYS A 310 -16.41 -17.40 6.11
CA LYS A 310 -16.29 -18.66 6.85
C LYS A 310 -15.23 -19.57 6.22
N LYS A 311 -15.23 -19.71 4.89
CA LYS A 311 -14.18 -20.49 4.19
C LYS A 311 -12.78 -19.91 4.41
N PHE A 312 -12.67 -18.59 4.38
CA PHE A 312 -11.41 -17.91 4.67
C PHE A 312 -10.97 -18.13 6.11
N LYS A 313 -11.87 -17.99 7.09
CA LYS A 313 -11.56 -18.27 8.49
C LYS A 313 -11.11 -19.71 8.71
N ASP A 314 -11.87 -20.67 8.18
CA ASP A 314 -11.61 -22.11 8.37
C ASP A 314 -10.24 -22.52 7.82
N LYS A 315 -9.85 -21.99 6.65
CA LYS A 315 -8.55 -22.33 6.02
C LYS A 315 -7.38 -21.48 6.51
N LEU A 316 -7.59 -20.18 6.74
CA LEU A 316 -6.50 -19.21 6.92
C LEU A 316 -6.42 -18.61 8.32
N GLY A 317 -7.49 -18.65 9.12
CA GLY A 317 -7.58 -17.88 10.37
C GLY A 317 -6.57 -18.22 11.45
N LYS A 318 -5.95 -19.40 11.40
CA LYS A 318 -4.86 -19.80 12.32
C LYS A 318 -3.48 -19.34 11.88
N LYS A 319 -3.33 -18.84 10.65
CA LYS A 319 -2.05 -18.49 10.03
C LYS A 319 -2.00 -17.03 9.55
N MET A 320 -3.09 -16.52 8.98
CA MET A 320 -3.18 -15.19 8.39
C MET A 320 -4.04 -14.27 9.25
N ILE A 321 -3.72 -12.98 9.22
CA ILE A 321 -4.56 -11.94 9.83
C ILE A 321 -5.60 -11.52 8.80
N LEU A 322 -6.87 -11.72 9.11
CA LEU A 322 -7.98 -11.46 8.19
C LEU A 322 -8.66 -10.12 8.50
N SER A 323 -9.09 -9.42 7.44
CA SER A 323 -9.85 -8.18 7.53
C SER A 323 -10.69 -7.96 6.27
N GLY A 324 -11.64 -7.03 6.30
CA GLY A 324 -12.49 -6.67 5.17
C GLY A 324 -13.85 -7.39 5.20
N PHE A 325 -14.36 -7.80 4.04
CA PHE A 325 -15.66 -8.45 3.81
C PHE A 325 -16.90 -7.62 4.13
N TYR A 326 -16.82 -6.60 4.99
CA TYR A 326 -17.99 -5.79 5.31
C TYR A 326 -18.33 -4.86 4.14
N PRO A 327 -19.49 -5.01 3.48
CA PRO A 327 -19.80 -4.26 2.27
C PRO A 327 -20.12 -2.81 2.60
N ILE A 328 -19.24 -1.88 2.24
CA ILE A 328 -19.43 -0.45 2.55
C ILE A 328 -20.75 0.10 2.02
N ASN A 329 -21.22 -0.39 0.87
CA ASN A 329 -22.48 0.04 0.26
C ASN A 329 -23.70 -0.24 1.16
N LEU A 330 -23.63 -1.20 2.09
CA LEU A 330 -24.70 -1.47 3.05
C LEU A 330 -24.95 -0.26 3.96
N LEU A 331 -23.92 0.53 4.28
CA LEU A 331 -24.06 1.77 5.03
C LEU A 331 -24.99 2.75 4.32
N LYS A 332 -24.96 2.78 2.99
CA LYS A 332 -25.77 3.69 2.18
C LYS A 332 -27.18 3.18 1.97
N THR A 333 -27.34 1.88 1.68
CA THR A 333 -28.60 1.33 1.20
C THR A 333 -29.42 0.61 2.28
N GLY A 334 -28.80 0.23 3.39
CA GLY A 334 -29.44 -0.53 4.46
C GLY A 334 -30.04 0.32 5.58
N THR A 335 -30.67 -0.35 6.54
CA THR A 335 -31.05 0.23 7.83
C THR A 335 -29.93 0.08 8.86
N LYS A 336 -29.99 0.85 9.96
CA LYS A 336 -29.09 0.70 11.11
C LYS A 336 -28.98 -0.75 11.59
N GLN A 337 -30.12 -1.42 11.72
CA GLN A 337 -30.17 -2.80 12.20
C GLN A 337 -29.52 -3.77 11.20
N GLN A 338 -29.76 -3.62 9.89
CA GLN A 338 -29.11 -4.45 8.88
C GLN A 338 -27.59 -4.27 8.88
N CYS A 339 -27.11 -3.04 9.10
CA CYS A 339 -25.68 -2.76 9.23
C CYS A 339 -25.07 -3.50 10.43
N ILE A 340 -25.74 -3.46 11.58
CA ILE A 340 -25.32 -4.14 12.82
C ILE A 340 -25.40 -5.67 12.67
N ASP A 341 -26.48 -6.20 12.10
CA ASP A 341 -26.67 -7.64 11.92
C ASP A 341 -25.56 -8.22 11.03
N LYS A 342 -25.19 -7.52 9.95
CA LYS A 342 -24.08 -7.94 9.10
C LYS A 342 -22.74 -7.86 9.83
N ALA A 343 -22.55 -6.87 10.69
CA ALA A 343 -21.35 -6.74 11.49
C ALA A 343 -21.20 -7.88 12.48
N LYS A 344 -22.31 -8.21 13.16
CA LYS A 344 -22.40 -9.35 14.07
C LYS A 344 -22.08 -10.66 13.38
N GLU A 345 -22.68 -10.92 12.22
CA GLU A 345 -22.38 -12.10 11.41
C GLU A 345 -20.87 -12.22 11.13
N LEU A 346 -20.22 -11.13 10.68
CA LEU A 346 -18.79 -11.16 10.37
C LEU A 346 -17.91 -11.29 11.62
N VAL A 347 -18.25 -10.60 12.71
CA VAL A 347 -17.50 -10.72 13.98
C VAL A 347 -17.61 -12.13 14.54
N ASP A 348 -18.81 -12.72 14.56
CA ASP A 348 -19.05 -14.08 15.04
C ASP A 348 -18.27 -15.14 14.23
N ILE A 349 -18.01 -14.87 12.94
CA ILE A 349 -17.21 -15.73 12.06
C ILE A 349 -15.70 -15.46 12.24
N LEU A 350 -15.28 -14.20 12.13
CA LEU A 350 -13.87 -13.85 11.90
C LEU A 350 -13.08 -13.62 13.18
N ALA A 351 -13.70 -13.07 14.23
CA ALA A 351 -12.99 -12.72 15.46
C ALA A 351 -12.54 -13.94 16.28
N PRO A 352 -13.35 -14.98 16.53
CA PRO A 352 -12.98 -16.07 17.44
C PRO A 352 -11.61 -16.68 17.14
N GLY A 353 -10.77 -16.80 18.17
CA GLY A 353 -9.40 -17.31 18.05
C GLY A 353 -8.37 -16.30 17.56
N GLY A 354 -8.70 -15.01 17.46
CA GLY A 354 -7.76 -13.94 17.09
C GLY A 354 -7.46 -13.87 15.59
N ASN A 355 -6.33 -13.23 15.25
CA ASN A 355 -5.90 -12.94 13.87
C ASN A 355 -6.97 -12.23 13.03
N PHE A 356 -7.63 -11.23 13.63
CA PHE A 356 -8.69 -10.47 12.98
C PHE A 356 -8.52 -8.97 13.25
N GLU A 357 -8.76 -8.17 12.21
CA GLU A 357 -8.94 -6.72 12.29
C GLU A 357 -10.27 -6.35 11.63
N TRP A 358 -11.04 -5.48 12.28
CA TRP A 358 -12.24 -4.94 11.68
C TRP A 358 -11.89 -3.94 10.58
N ARG A 359 -12.35 -4.22 9.35
CA ARG A 359 -12.29 -3.32 8.19
C ARG A 359 -13.52 -3.51 7.30
N PHE A 360 -13.83 -2.47 6.55
CA PHE A 360 -14.75 -2.51 5.40
C PHE A 360 -14.06 -3.13 4.19
N ASP A 361 -14.82 -3.67 3.23
CA ASP A 361 -14.30 -4.17 1.95
C ASP A 361 -13.48 -3.11 1.18
N LYS A 362 -13.91 -1.85 1.27
CA LYS A 362 -13.32 -0.65 0.66
C LYS A 362 -13.42 0.54 1.61
N SER A 363 -12.98 1.70 1.15
CA SER A 363 -13.13 2.97 1.89
C SER A 363 -14.13 3.88 1.17
N ALA A 364 -14.76 4.79 1.91
CA ALA A 364 -15.69 5.77 1.36
C ALA A 364 -14.90 6.94 0.77
N LEU A 365 -15.19 7.31 -0.48
CA LEU A 365 -14.49 8.37 -1.19
C LEU A 365 -15.22 9.70 -1.11
N GLU A 366 -16.55 9.65 -1.14
CA GLU A 366 -17.46 10.79 -1.02
C GLU A 366 -18.33 10.63 0.23
N LEU A 367 -18.81 11.74 0.81
CA LEU A 367 -19.83 11.67 1.88
C LEU A 367 -21.09 10.94 1.43
N ALA A 368 -21.43 11.05 0.15
CA ALA A 368 -22.59 10.40 -0.44
C ALA A 368 -22.47 8.86 -0.50
N ASP A 369 -21.30 8.29 -0.22
CA ASP A 369 -21.08 6.84 -0.16
C ASP A 369 -21.61 6.22 1.14
N VAL A 370 -21.90 7.03 2.17
CA VAL A 370 -22.23 6.56 3.52
C VAL A 370 -23.41 7.32 4.10
N ASN A 371 -24.39 6.62 4.67
CA ASN A 371 -25.31 7.24 5.62
C ASN A 371 -24.61 7.31 6.99
N LEU A 372 -24.31 8.52 7.47
CA LEU A 372 -23.57 8.71 8.72
C LEU A 372 -24.27 8.11 9.93
N GLU A 373 -25.61 8.13 10.00
CA GLU A 373 -26.31 7.52 11.12
C GLU A 373 -26.17 6.00 11.16
N ASN A 374 -26.19 5.35 9.99
CA ASN A 374 -25.92 3.92 9.88
C ASN A 374 -24.49 3.59 10.29
N TYR A 375 -23.54 4.40 9.81
CA TYR A 375 -22.12 4.25 10.15
C TYR A 375 -21.86 4.43 11.66
N HIS A 376 -22.42 5.46 12.29
CA HIS A 376 -22.31 5.67 13.73
C HIS A 376 -22.89 4.50 14.52
N ALA A 377 -24.09 4.04 14.17
CA ALA A 377 -24.73 2.90 14.83
C ALA A 377 -23.89 1.61 14.72
N LEU A 378 -23.35 1.35 13.53
CA LEU A 378 -22.45 0.23 13.28
C LEU A 378 -21.16 0.34 14.10
N MET A 379 -20.44 1.45 13.98
CA MET A 379 -19.11 1.60 14.58
C MET A 379 -19.19 1.64 16.09
N GLN A 380 -20.24 2.24 16.66
CA GLN A 380 -20.51 2.17 18.09
C GLN A 380 -20.72 0.72 18.55
N TRP A 381 -21.55 -0.04 17.84
CA TRP A 381 -21.75 -1.45 18.17
C TRP A 381 -20.44 -2.25 18.10
N ILE A 382 -19.60 -2.01 17.09
CA ILE A 382 -18.28 -2.65 16.97
C ILE A 382 -17.38 -2.34 18.16
N VAL A 383 -17.21 -1.08 18.54
CA VAL A 383 -16.30 -0.73 19.65
C VAL A 383 -16.80 -1.21 21.00
N GLU A 384 -18.10 -1.42 21.17
CA GLU A 384 -18.71 -2.01 22.37
C GLU A 384 -18.58 -3.54 22.41
N ASN A 385 -18.37 -4.21 21.27
CA ASN A 385 -18.39 -5.68 21.13
C ASN A 385 -17.08 -6.26 20.56
N ASN A 386 -15.94 -5.59 20.74
CA ASN A 386 -14.66 -6.01 20.13
C ASN A 386 -13.68 -6.75 21.05
N ARG A 387 -14.07 -7.04 22.30
CA ARG A 387 -13.18 -7.66 23.31
C ARG A 387 -13.06 -9.17 23.15
N TYR A 388 -11.90 -9.70 23.54
CA TYR A 388 -11.65 -11.12 23.68
C TYR A 388 -11.64 -11.53 25.15
N ASP A 389 -12.19 -12.69 25.47
CA ASP A 389 -12.16 -13.26 26.83
C ASP A 389 -10.83 -13.98 27.13
N ASN A 390 -10.04 -14.28 26.10
CA ASN A 390 -8.82 -15.09 26.17
C ASN A 390 -7.56 -14.34 25.67
N ALA A 391 -7.50 -13.04 25.97
CA ALA A 391 -6.36 -12.20 25.62
C ALA A 391 -5.03 -12.74 26.18
N GLY A 392 -3.96 -12.65 25.39
CA GLY A 392 -2.63 -13.14 25.72
C GLY A 392 -2.32 -14.56 25.27
N GLU A 393 -3.32 -15.35 24.88
CA GLU A 393 -3.10 -16.66 24.24
C GLU A 393 -2.47 -16.51 22.86
N LYS A 394 -1.67 -17.50 22.43
CA LYS A 394 -1.12 -17.55 21.07
C LYS A 394 -2.14 -18.16 20.12
N VAL A 395 -2.30 -17.57 18.93
CA VAL A 395 -3.24 -18.08 17.90
C VAL A 395 -2.73 -19.39 17.27
N SER A 396 -1.42 -19.49 17.08
CA SER A 396 -0.74 -20.67 16.54
C SER A 396 0.58 -20.94 17.29
N PRO A 397 0.97 -22.21 17.53
CA PRO A 397 2.29 -22.53 18.07
C PRO A 397 3.41 -22.44 17.02
N THR A 398 3.05 -22.32 15.73
CA THR A 398 4.02 -22.26 14.63
C THR A 398 4.72 -20.90 14.65
N ARG A 399 6.04 -20.89 14.46
CA ARG A 399 6.81 -19.65 14.37
C ARG A 399 6.75 -19.13 12.94
N LYS A 400 6.78 -17.80 12.79
CA LYS A 400 6.72 -17.17 11.46
C LYS A 400 7.88 -17.61 10.57
N GLU A 401 9.07 -17.69 11.14
CA GLU A 401 10.32 -18.06 10.45
C GLU A 401 10.24 -19.47 9.85
N ASP A 402 9.52 -20.39 10.49
CA ASP A 402 9.35 -21.77 10.03
C ASP A 402 8.40 -21.88 8.82
N THR A 403 7.75 -20.78 8.43
CA THR A 403 6.80 -20.70 7.30
C THR A 403 7.33 -19.89 6.13
N ILE A 404 8.59 -19.43 6.19
CA ILE A 404 9.23 -18.61 5.15
C ILE A 404 10.13 -19.50 4.30
N GLU A 405 9.88 -19.50 2.99
CA GLU A 405 10.72 -20.14 2.00
C GLU A 405 11.74 -19.15 1.44
N LYS A 406 12.94 -19.64 1.09
CA LYS A 406 14.04 -18.79 0.63
C LYS A 406 14.16 -18.80 -0.89
N PHE A 407 13.97 -17.62 -1.49
CA PHE A 407 14.11 -17.41 -2.94
C PHE A 407 15.16 -16.36 -3.30
N SER A 408 15.73 -15.67 -2.32
CA SER A 408 16.69 -14.58 -2.54
C SER A 408 17.91 -15.02 -3.36
N ASP A 409 18.40 -16.24 -3.16
CA ASP A 409 19.53 -16.81 -3.90
C ASP A 409 19.20 -17.18 -5.37
N GLN A 410 17.92 -17.16 -5.76
CA GLN A 410 17.48 -17.49 -7.13
C GLN A 410 17.51 -16.27 -8.07
N TYR A 411 17.65 -15.06 -7.53
CA TYR A 411 17.62 -13.83 -8.31
C TYR A 411 18.97 -13.11 -8.27
N PRO A 412 19.35 -12.45 -9.38
CA PRO A 412 20.52 -11.59 -9.37
C PRO A 412 20.29 -10.38 -8.46
N GLU A 413 21.38 -9.80 -7.97
CA GLU A 413 21.34 -8.48 -7.36
C GLU A 413 20.76 -7.45 -8.35
N PHE A 414 19.87 -6.58 -7.87
CA PHE A 414 19.31 -5.50 -8.67
C PHE A 414 20.41 -4.52 -9.09
N LYS A 415 20.52 -4.25 -10.40
CA LYS A 415 21.49 -3.33 -10.99
C LYS A 415 20.84 -2.48 -12.07
N SER A 416 21.31 -1.24 -12.19
CA SER A 416 20.87 -0.27 -13.19
C SER A 416 22.06 0.57 -13.62
N LYS A 417 22.13 0.95 -14.90
CA LYS A 417 23.19 1.88 -15.36
C LYS A 417 22.99 3.31 -14.85
N TYR A 418 21.83 3.61 -14.26
CA TYR A 418 21.49 4.91 -13.67
C TYR A 418 21.70 4.96 -12.16
N ILE A 419 22.05 3.84 -11.53
CA ILE A 419 22.34 3.74 -10.10
C ILE A 419 23.79 3.30 -9.97
N ILE A 420 24.68 4.27 -9.77
CA ILE A 420 26.11 4.03 -9.63
C ILE A 420 26.48 3.95 -8.14
N SER A 421 27.53 3.22 -7.82
CA SER A 421 28.04 3.16 -6.46
C SER A 421 28.78 4.45 -6.07
N TYR A 422 28.90 4.71 -4.76
CA TYR A 422 29.76 5.79 -4.29
C TYR A 422 31.22 5.63 -4.78
N GLU A 423 31.72 4.40 -4.87
CA GLU A 423 33.09 4.15 -5.35
C GLU A 423 33.29 4.51 -6.82
N GLU A 424 32.27 4.28 -7.67
CA GLU A 424 32.28 4.71 -9.06
C GLU A 424 32.16 6.23 -9.16
N TRP A 425 31.18 6.83 -8.48
CA TRP A 425 30.96 8.28 -8.47
C TRP A 425 32.19 9.07 -7.99
N LYS A 426 32.89 8.53 -6.99
CA LYS A 426 34.11 9.13 -6.42
C LYS A 426 35.27 9.22 -7.42
N GLN A 427 35.29 8.41 -8.49
CA GLN A 427 36.36 8.49 -9.50
C GLN A 427 36.36 9.84 -10.23
N ASP A 428 35.16 10.39 -10.47
CA ASP A 428 34.99 11.71 -11.08
C ASP A 428 35.13 12.85 -10.05
N TYR A 429 34.90 12.55 -8.77
CA TYR A 429 34.94 13.50 -7.66
C TYR A 429 35.82 12.97 -6.50
N PRO A 430 37.15 12.90 -6.68
CA PRO A 430 38.03 12.35 -5.67
C PRO A 430 38.03 13.21 -4.39
N PRO A 431 38.07 12.58 -3.19
CA PRO A 431 38.04 13.32 -1.94
C PRO A 431 39.37 14.06 -1.73
N VAL A 432 39.29 15.28 -1.21
CA VAL A 432 40.48 16.09 -0.90
C VAL A 432 41.34 15.51 0.23
N ASN A 433 40.77 14.65 1.08
CA ASN A 433 41.45 13.85 2.11
C ASN A 433 40.51 12.74 2.65
N GLU A 434 41.02 11.86 3.50
CA GLU A 434 40.25 10.74 4.09
C GLU A 434 39.02 11.17 4.90
N LYS A 435 39.08 12.30 5.62
CA LYS A 435 37.92 12.82 6.37
C LYS A 435 36.82 13.29 5.42
N ALA A 436 37.18 13.80 4.25
CA ALA A 436 36.24 14.19 3.22
C ALA A 436 35.59 12.97 2.57
N ASP A 437 36.30 11.85 2.36
CA ASP A 437 35.73 10.60 1.79
C ASP A 437 34.51 10.12 2.59
N GLU A 438 34.67 9.99 3.91
CA GLU A 438 33.59 9.52 4.78
C GLU A 438 32.37 10.48 4.78
N ALA A 439 32.62 11.79 4.78
CA ALA A 439 31.56 12.78 4.71
C ALA A 439 30.86 12.80 3.33
N MET A 440 31.63 12.65 2.26
CA MET A 440 31.14 12.57 0.88
C MET A 440 30.31 11.31 0.67
N ARG A 441 30.74 10.15 1.19
CA ARG A 441 29.95 8.91 1.16
C ARG A 441 28.60 9.09 1.81
N LYS A 442 28.58 9.62 3.04
CA LYS A 442 27.32 9.91 3.77
C LYS A 442 26.41 10.87 3.00
N ALA A 443 26.98 11.91 2.40
CA ALA A 443 26.22 12.87 1.61
C ALA A 443 25.64 12.23 0.34
N TYR A 444 26.46 11.50 -0.41
CA TYR A 444 26.07 10.77 -1.62
C TYR A 444 24.93 9.80 -1.31
N GLU A 445 25.15 8.88 -0.36
CA GLU A 445 24.13 7.91 0.03
C GLU A 445 22.83 8.57 0.50
N ARG A 446 22.92 9.65 1.28
CA ARG A 446 21.74 10.37 1.77
C ARG A 446 20.89 10.89 0.63
N TYR A 447 21.49 11.50 -0.39
CA TYR A 447 20.74 12.10 -1.49
C TYR A 447 20.35 11.08 -2.56
N SER A 448 21.21 10.09 -2.86
CA SER A 448 20.88 8.97 -3.75
C SER A 448 19.68 8.20 -3.23
N LYS A 449 19.62 7.82 -1.94
CA LYS A 449 18.48 7.11 -1.33
C LYS A 449 17.15 7.90 -1.37
N MET A 450 17.19 9.22 -1.62
CA MET A 450 15.96 10.03 -1.78
C MET A 450 15.38 9.94 -3.20
N VAL A 451 16.17 9.46 -4.16
CA VAL A 451 15.82 9.46 -5.59
C VAL A 451 15.89 8.05 -6.19
N GLU A 452 16.72 7.16 -5.65
CA GLU A 452 17.08 5.87 -6.22
C GLU A 452 16.57 4.69 -5.36
N PRO A 453 16.03 3.63 -5.99
CA PRO A 453 15.56 3.65 -7.36
C PRO A 453 14.43 4.68 -7.52
N TYR A 454 14.32 5.28 -8.70
CA TYR A 454 13.29 6.26 -9.01
C TYR A 454 11.93 5.58 -8.96
N ASN A 455 11.23 5.84 -7.86
CA ASN A 455 10.01 5.13 -7.47
C ASN A 455 8.73 5.91 -7.78
N ASP A 456 8.87 7.06 -8.46
CA ASP A 456 7.86 8.11 -8.53
C ASP A 456 6.99 8.09 -9.82
N LEU A 457 7.15 7.06 -10.65
CA LEU A 457 6.13 6.71 -11.66
C LEU A 457 4.74 6.59 -11.02
N TYR A 458 4.71 6.20 -9.74
CA TYR A 458 3.57 5.65 -9.05
C TYR A 458 3.30 6.49 -7.82
N CYS A 459 2.76 7.70 -7.97
CA CYS A 459 2.00 8.30 -6.89
C CYS A 459 0.90 7.28 -6.53
N ILE A 460 1.22 6.26 -5.73
CA ILE A 460 0.33 5.37 -5.02
C ILE A 460 0.58 5.67 -3.56
N SER A 461 0.28 6.90 -3.18
CA SER A 461 -0.14 7.19 -1.81
C SER A 461 -1.36 6.30 -1.54
N GLY A 462 -1.13 5.15 -0.90
CA GLY A 462 -2.15 4.09 -0.76
C GLY A 462 -3.23 4.41 0.27
#